data_AF-A0A7R8U9N1-F1
#
_entry.id   AF-A0A7R8U9N1-F1
#
_cell.length_a   1.000
_cell.length_b   1.000
_cell.length_c   1.000
_cell.angle_alpha   90.00
_cell.angle_beta   90.00
_cell.angle_gamma   90.00
#
_symmetry.space_group_name_H-M   'P 1'
#
loop_
_entity.id
_entity.type
_entity.pdbx_description
1 polymer ?
#
loop_
_entity_poly.entity_id
_entity_poly.type
_entity_poly.pdbx_seq_one_letter_code
_entity_poly.pdbx_strand_id
1 'polypeptide(L)'
;MDSHENNATTDSTADRSFRIKAGVFLTSVGAVSALVGFSKTLATAKRQDEKFLQEAAMSRAHLLDDASRLAMRALGWGTLYAILGTGAFCYGVWKLSGAQNFQEFRQKAGSVLPKLSSNDPPQSRTDFDGLTDLLKYTSTWGKE
;
A
#
# COMPACT_ATOMS: atom_id res chain seq x y z
N MET A 1 35.49 -11.83 33.52
CA MET A 1 34.66 -12.23 32.36
C MET A 1 33.19 -12.03 32.76
N ASP A 2 32.26 -11.95 31.81
CA ASP A 2 30.80 -11.98 32.02
C ASP A 2 30.03 -10.64 32.15
N SER A 3 30.40 -9.62 31.36
CA SER A 3 29.58 -8.39 31.25
C SER A 3 29.15 -8.02 29.82
N HIS A 4 29.49 -8.83 28.82
CA HIS A 4 29.20 -8.52 27.40
C HIS A 4 28.00 -9.29 26.79
N GLU A 5 27.29 -10.13 27.56
CA GLU A 5 26.23 -11.01 27.02
C GLU A 5 24.78 -10.49 27.22
N ASN A 6 24.58 -9.39 27.96
CA ASN A 6 23.24 -8.93 28.35
C ASN A 6 22.62 -7.84 27.44
N ASN A 7 23.37 -7.31 26.48
CA ASN A 7 22.91 -6.23 25.59
C ASN A 7 22.12 -6.78 24.37
N ALA A 8 22.59 -7.87 23.75
CA ALA A 8 22.03 -8.35 22.48
C ALA A 8 20.58 -8.87 22.58
N THR A 9 20.18 -9.36 23.75
CA THR A 9 18.82 -9.87 24.02
C THR A 9 17.81 -8.76 24.26
N THR A 10 18.24 -7.57 24.71
CA THR A 10 17.36 -6.44 25.04
C THR A 10 16.93 -5.69 23.76
N ASP A 11 17.86 -5.42 22.84
CA ASP A 11 17.57 -4.74 21.56
C ASP A 11 16.66 -5.56 20.64
N SER A 12 16.88 -6.87 20.58
CA SER A 12 16.06 -7.80 19.79
C SER A 12 14.60 -7.87 20.27
N THR A 13 14.37 -7.66 21.56
CA THR A 13 13.03 -7.71 22.17
C THR A 13 12.30 -6.39 21.97
N ALA A 14 13.02 -5.25 22.05
CA ALA A 14 12.49 -3.93 21.76
C ALA A 14 12.06 -3.77 20.29
N ASP A 15 12.89 -4.20 19.32
CA ASP A 15 12.59 -4.13 17.88
C ASP A 15 11.34 -4.95 17.51
N ARG A 16 11.23 -6.17 18.05
CA ARG A 16 10.04 -7.01 17.86
C ARG A 16 8.78 -6.32 18.40
N SER A 17 8.85 -5.70 19.57
CA SER A 17 7.71 -4.98 20.15
C SER A 17 7.30 -3.75 19.32
N PHE A 18 8.28 -3.03 18.76
CA PHE A 18 8.04 -1.91 17.86
C PHE A 18 7.38 -2.34 16.55
N ARG A 19 7.87 -3.43 15.94
CA ARG A 19 7.31 -3.99 14.70
C ARG A 19 5.89 -4.50 14.89
N ILE A 20 5.58 -5.10 16.04
CA ILE A 20 4.21 -5.52 16.38
C ILE A 20 3.30 -4.29 16.53
N LYS A 21 3.74 -3.25 17.25
CA LYS A 21 2.98 -2.00 17.40
C LYS A 21 2.75 -1.30 16.05
N ALA A 22 3.78 -1.21 15.21
CA ALA A 22 3.69 -0.66 13.87
C ALA A 22 2.76 -1.49 12.96
N GLY A 23 2.81 -2.82 13.07
CA GLY A 23 1.93 -3.72 12.33
C GLY A 23 0.46 -3.51 12.70
N VAL A 24 0.14 -3.45 13.99
CA VAL A 24 -1.23 -3.18 14.48
C VAL A 24 -1.71 -1.79 14.04
N PHE A 25 -0.85 -0.78 14.10
CA PHE A 25 -1.17 0.55 13.63
C PHE A 25 -1.48 0.56 12.11
N LEU A 26 -0.63 -0.05 11.29
CA LEU A 26 -0.82 -0.04 9.84
C LEU A 26 -2.06 -0.84 9.41
N THR A 27 -2.34 -1.99 10.05
CA THR A 27 -3.54 -2.78 9.75
C THR A 27 -4.80 -2.04 10.15
N SER A 28 -4.82 -1.34 11.30
CA SER A 28 -5.97 -0.54 11.72
C SER A 28 -6.23 0.64 10.78
N VAL A 29 -5.22 1.43 10.44
CA VAL A 29 -5.38 2.57 9.51
C VAL A 29 -5.78 2.06 8.11
N GLY A 30 -5.19 0.97 7.65
CA GLY A 30 -5.55 0.32 6.38
C GLY A 30 -6.99 -0.17 6.36
N ALA A 31 -7.45 -0.84 7.42
CA ALA A 31 -8.82 -1.31 7.55
C ALA A 31 -9.83 -0.15 7.58
N VAL A 32 -9.55 0.90 8.36
CA VAL A 32 -10.40 2.09 8.42
C VAL A 32 -10.45 2.78 7.04
N SER A 33 -9.31 2.90 6.35
CA SER A 33 -9.25 3.49 5.01
C SER A 33 -10.05 2.70 3.98
N ALA A 34 -9.96 1.36 4.02
CA ALA A 34 -10.74 0.48 3.15
C ALA A 34 -12.25 0.60 3.42
N LEU A 35 -12.66 0.61 4.69
CA LEU A 35 -14.07 0.77 5.07
C LEU A 35 -14.62 2.13 4.63
N VAL A 36 -13.89 3.22 4.88
CA VAL A 36 -14.31 4.57 4.48
C VAL A 36 -14.36 4.70 2.95
N GLY A 37 -13.34 4.22 2.24
CA GLY A 37 -13.29 4.25 0.78
C GLY A 37 -14.43 3.45 0.15
N PHE A 38 -14.63 2.21 0.59
CA PHE A 38 -15.69 1.35 0.10
C PHE A 38 -17.09 1.91 0.43
N SER A 39 -17.27 2.47 1.63
CA SER A 39 -18.53 3.11 2.03
C SER A 39 -18.84 4.35 1.19
N LYS A 40 -17.83 5.17 0.87
CA LYS A 40 -18.00 6.34 -0.01
C LYS A 40 -18.36 5.92 -1.44
N THR A 41 -17.72 4.87 -1.97
CA THR A 41 -18.05 4.31 -3.28
C THR A 41 -19.47 3.75 -3.31
N LEU A 42 -19.89 3.05 -2.26
CA LEU A 42 -21.26 2.55 -2.15
C LEU A 42 -22.27 3.70 -2.05
N ALA A 43 -21.98 4.74 -1.27
CA ALA A 43 -22.86 5.90 -1.13
C ALA A 43 -23.00 6.70 -2.43
N THR A 44 -21.91 6.87 -3.20
CA THR A 44 -21.99 7.55 -4.50
C THR A 44 -22.75 6.73 -5.53
N ALA A 45 -22.56 5.40 -5.56
CA ALA A 45 -23.33 4.51 -6.42
C ALA A 45 -24.82 4.53 -6.07
N LYS A 46 -25.17 4.59 -4.77
CA LYS A 46 -26.57 4.69 -4.32
C LYS A 46 -27.25 5.99 -4.74
N ARG A 47 -26.54 7.12 -4.78
CA ARG A 47 -27.11 8.43 -5.17
C ARG A 47 -27.40 8.56 -6.66
N GLN A 48 -26.71 7.78 -7.51
CA GLN A 48 -26.89 7.88 -8.96
C GLN A 48 -28.17 7.19 -9.45
N ASP A 49 -28.71 6.21 -8.71
CA ASP A 49 -29.75 5.32 -9.25
C ASP A 49 -30.89 4.99 -8.26
N GLU A 50 -31.41 5.92 -7.44
CA GLU A 50 -32.42 5.55 -6.42
C GLU A 50 -33.72 4.92 -6.98
N LYS A 51 -34.23 5.37 -8.13
CA LYS A 51 -35.46 4.81 -8.73
C LYS A 51 -35.19 3.52 -9.52
N PHE A 52 -34.11 3.50 -10.29
CA PHE A 52 -33.72 2.31 -11.04
C PHE A 52 -33.21 1.20 -10.12
N LEU A 53 -32.50 1.52 -9.02
CA LEU A 53 -32.03 0.54 -8.04
C LEU A 53 -33.15 -0.04 -7.19
N GLN A 54 -34.27 0.61 -6.92
CA GLN A 54 -35.30 -0.02 -6.10
C GLN A 54 -36.05 -1.12 -6.88
N GLU A 55 -36.39 -0.82 -8.13
CA GLU A 55 -37.02 -1.78 -9.04
C GLU A 55 -36.02 -2.83 -9.55
N ALA A 56 -34.79 -2.39 -9.85
CA ALA A 56 -33.67 -3.29 -10.09
C ALA A 56 -33.26 -4.07 -8.86
N ALA A 57 -33.38 -3.59 -7.63
CA ALA A 57 -32.98 -4.34 -6.44
C ALA A 57 -33.98 -5.44 -6.17
N MET A 58 -35.28 -5.24 -6.43
CA MET A 58 -36.26 -6.33 -6.29
C MET A 58 -36.10 -7.37 -7.41
N SER A 59 -35.90 -6.96 -8.66
CA SER A 59 -35.69 -7.88 -9.79
C SER A 59 -34.30 -8.53 -9.77
N ARG A 60 -33.26 -7.74 -9.45
CA ARG A 60 -31.91 -8.26 -9.26
C ARG A 60 -31.81 -9.03 -7.97
N ALA A 61 -32.45 -8.74 -6.84
CA ALA A 61 -32.28 -9.54 -5.60
C ALA A 61 -32.43 -11.04 -5.84
N HIS A 62 -33.44 -11.44 -6.63
CA HIS A 62 -33.66 -12.84 -6.99
C HIS A 62 -32.54 -13.43 -7.88
N LEU A 63 -31.97 -12.65 -8.82
CA LEU A 63 -30.83 -13.09 -9.65
C LEU A 63 -29.46 -12.87 -8.98
N LEU A 64 -29.39 -11.90 -8.08
CA LEU A 64 -28.23 -11.49 -7.32
C LEU A 64 -28.02 -12.52 -6.24
N ASP A 65 -29.03 -13.18 -5.67
CA ASP A 65 -28.77 -14.26 -4.73
C ASP A 65 -27.92 -15.38 -5.35
N ASP A 66 -28.19 -15.79 -6.60
CA ASP A 66 -27.34 -16.79 -7.27
C ASP A 66 -26.06 -16.18 -7.87
N ALA A 67 -26.14 -15.01 -8.50
CA ALA A 67 -24.98 -14.36 -9.13
C ALA A 67 -24.00 -13.75 -8.12
N SER A 68 -24.48 -13.22 -6.99
CA SER A 68 -23.65 -12.70 -5.90
C SER A 68 -22.96 -13.83 -5.16
N ARG A 69 -23.60 -15.01 -5.00
CA ARG A 69 -22.91 -16.19 -4.44
C ARG A 69 -21.78 -16.66 -5.36
N LEU A 70 -21.95 -16.56 -6.67
CA LEU A 70 -20.90 -16.85 -7.64
C LEU A 70 -19.80 -15.78 -7.65
N ALA A 71 -20.18 -14.50 -7.65
CA ALA A 71 -19.26 -13.36 -7.65
C ALA A 71 -18.49 -13.20 -6.35
N MET A 72 -19.10 -13.43 -5.18
CA MET A 72 -18.42 -13.41 -3.89
C MET A 72 -17.38 -14.53 -3.79
N ARG A 73 -17.65 -15.70 -4.38
CA ARG A 73 -16.65 -16.76 -4.50
C ARG A 73 -15.52 -16.37 -5.44
N ALA A 74 -15.82 -15.85 -6.63
CA ALA A 74 -14.79 -15.39 -7.57
C ALA A 74 -13.92 -14.26 -6.98
N LEU A 75 -14.54 -13.29 -6.31
CA LEU A 75 -13.86 -12.18 -5.64
C LEU A 75 -13.04 -12.67 -4.44
N GLY A 76 -13.56 -13.64 -3.69
CA GLY A 76 -12.87 -14.26 -2.56
C GLY A 76 -11.61 -15.01 -3.00
N TRP A 77 -11.74 -15.93 -3.97
CA TRP A 77 -10.62 -16.69 -4.51
C TRP A 77 -9.62 -15.79 -5.25
N GLY A 78 -10.10 -14.75 -5.94
CA GLY A 78 -9.27 -13.74 -6.59
C GLY A 78 -8.46 -12.90 -5.61
N THR A 79 -9.06 -12.43 -4.52
CA THR A 79 -8.36 -11.68 -3.47
C THR A 79 -7.33 -12.56 -2.75
N LEU A 80 -7.70 -13.81 -2.45
CA LEU A 80 -6.75 -14.78 -1.87
C LEU A 80 -5.56 -15.00 -2.79
N TYR A 81 -5.81 -15.23 -4.08
CA TYR A 81 -4.74 -15.43 -5.08
C TYR A 81 -3.93 -14.17 -5.33
N ALA A 82 -4.53 -12.97 -5.25
CA ALA A 82 -3.78 -11.72 -5.36
C ALA A 82 -2.84 -11.53 -4.16
N ILE A 83 -3.32 -11.75 -2.94
CA ILE A 83 -2.49 -11.61 -1.73
C ILE A 83 -1.40 -12.69 -1.70
N LEU A 84 -1.75 -13.96 -1.96
CA LEU A 84 -0.77 -15.05 -2.01
C LEU A 84 0.18 -14.92 -3.20
N GLY A 85 -0.33 -14.54 -4.37
CA GLY A 85 0.42 -14.42 -5.61
C GLY A 85 1.39 -13.25 -5.57
N THR A 86 0.93 -12.06 -5.19
CA THR A 86 1.81 -10.89 -5.02
C THR A 86 2.78 -11.10 -3.86
N GLY A 87 2.36 -11.73 -2.76
CA GLY A 87 3.23 -12.10 -1.65
C GLY A 87 4.32 -13.09 -2.06
N ALA A 88 3.93 -14.18 -2.73
CA ALA A 88 4.85 -15.22 -3.22
C ALA A 88 5.73 -14.72 -4.37
N PHE A 89 5.22 -13.85 -5.24
CA PHE A 89 5.99 -13.23 -6.30
C PHE A 89 7.03 -12.25 -5.73
N CYS A 90 6.62 -11.38 -4.81
CA CYS A 90 7.55 -10.48 -4.13
C CYS A 90 8.59 -11.25 -3.32
N TYR A 91 8.18 -12.33 -2.66
CA TYR A 91 9.09 -13.26 -1.98
C TYR A 91 9.98 -14.02 -2.97
N GLY A 92 9.47 -14.37 -4.14
CA GLY A 92 10.19 -15.04 -5.23
C GLY A 92 11.27 -14.14 -5.81
N VAL A 93 10.95 -12.86 -6.07
CA VAL A 93 11.92 -11.84 -6.45
C VAL A 93 12.95 -11.64 -5.35
N TRP A 94 12.55 -11.66 -4.08
CA TRP A 94 13.49 -11.63 -2.94
C TRP A 94 14.39 -12.89 -2.91
N LYS A 95 13.84 -14.08 -3.19
CA LYS A 95 14.57 -15.36 -3.25
C LYS A 95 15.52 -15.48 -4.44
N LEU A 96 15.16 -14.93 -5.59
CA LEU A 96 15.98 -14.90 -6.81
C LEU A 96 17.01 -13.78 -6.80
N SER A 97 16.80 -12.72 -6.02
CA SER A 97 17.73 -11.59 -5.91
C SER A 97 19.06 -11.94 -5.22
N GLY A 98 19.22 -13.15 -4.65
CA GLY A 98 20.49 -13.64 -4.10
C GLY A 98 21.04 -12.88 -2.88
N ALA A 99 20.31 -11.88 -2.38
CA ALA A 99 20.62 -11.13 -1.18
C ALA A 99 19.88 -11.77 0.00
N GLN A 100 20.60 -12.42 0.92
CA GLN A 100 19.99 -13.01 2.11
C GLN A 100 19.43 -11.95 3.09
N ASN A 101 19.64 -10.67 2.83
CA ASN A 101 19.16 -9.57 3.68
C ASN A 101 18.56 -8.42 2.86
N PHE A 102 17.46 -7.83 3.36
CA PHE A 102 16.86 -6.58 2.84
C PHE A 102 17.89 -5.44 2.72
N GLN A 103 18.92 -5.43 3.57
CA GLN A 103 20.03 -4.48 3.52
C GLN A 103 20.91 -4.67 2.28
N GLU A 104 21.23 -5.91 1.89
CA GLU A 104 22.02 -6.20 0.68
C GLU A 104 21.22 -5.95 -0.59
N PHE A 105 19.90 -6.23 -0.59
CA PHE A 105 19.03 -5.85 -1.70
C PHE A 105 18.98 -4.33 -1.86
N ARG A 106 18.82 -3.57 -0.77
CA ARG A 106 18.85 -2.10 -0.81
C ARG A 106 20.20 -1.58 -1.29
N GLN A 107 21.31 -2.17 -0.84
CA GLN A 107 22.65 -1.76 -1.27
C GLN A 107 22.94 -2.12 -2.72
N LYS A 108 22.57 -3.33 -3.19
CA LYS A 108 22.73 -3.76 -4.59
C LYS A 108 21.77 -3.03 -5.53
N ALA A 109 20.53 -2.80 -5.13
CA ALA A 109 19.58 -1.97 -5.87
C ALA A 109 20.08 -0.52 -5.95
N GLY A 110 20.59 0.03 -4.85
CA GLY A 110 21.22 1.35 -4.83
C GLY A 110 22.51 1.46 -5.65
N SER A 111 23.21 0.35 -5.91
CA SER A 111 24.40 0.32 -6.78
C SER A 111 24.11 -0.02 -8.24
N VAL A 112 23.02 -0.74 -8.52
CA VAL A 112 22.53 -1.07 -9.88
C VAL A 112 21.78 0.11 -10.49
N LEU A 113 21.12 0.93 -9.66
CA LEU A 113 20.64 2.22 -10.10
C LEU A 113 21.86 3.13 -10.34
N PRO A 114 22.02 3.71 -11.55
CA PRO A 114 23.09 4.66 -11.80
C PRO A 114 22.94 5.79 -10.78
N LYS A 115 23.98 6.00 -9.96
CA LYS A 115 24.03 7.10 -9.01
C LYS A 115 23.80 8.39 -9.81
N LEU A 116 22.66 9.03 -9.60
CA LEU A 116 22.44 10.40 -10.05
C LEU A 116 23.56 11.22 -9.42
N SER A 117 24.50 11.67 -10.24
CA SER A 117 25.50 12.64 -9.82
C SER A 117 24.74 13.81 -9.23
N SER A 118 25.06 14.18 -7.98
CA SER A 118 24.62 15.45 -7.42
C SER A 118 25.10 16.53 -8.38
N ASN A 119 24.17 17.19 -9.05
CA ASN A 119 24.47 18.28 -9.95
C ASN A 119 24.54 19.53 -9.05
N ASP A 120 25.75 19.91 -8.68
CA ASP A 120 26.07 21.23 -8.15
C ASP A 120 26.45 22.10 -9.37
N PRO A 121 25.63 23.07 -9.82
CA PRO A 121 24.42 23.62 -9.19
C PRO A 121 23.09 22.91 -9.58
N PRO A 122 22.07 22.96 -8.70
CA PRO A 122 20.79 22.28 -8.91
C PRO A 122 19.98 22.95 -10.02
N GLN A 123 19.82 22.26 -11.14
CA GLN A 123 19.01 22.74 -12.27
C GLN A 123 17.49 22.61 -12.02
N SER A 124 17.07 21.95 -10.93
CA SER A 124 15.67 21.83 -10.52
C SER A 124 15.51 22.09 -9.03
N ARG A 125 14.62 23.03 -8.68
CA ARG A 125 14.21 23.37 -7.31
C ARG A 125 13.38 22.22 -6.73
N THR A 126 14.02 21.30 -6.00
CA THR A 126 13.34 20.19 -5.31
C THR A 126 13.01 20.49 -3.85
N ASP A 127 13.47 21.62 -3.32
CA ASP A 127 13.16 22.10 -1.97
C ASP A 127 11.86 22.91 -1.98
N PHE A 128 10.73 22.19 -2.06
CA PHE A 128 9.42 22.80 -1.84
C PHE A 128 9.13 22.84 -0.34
N ASP A 129 8.74 24.01 0.18
CA ASP A 129 8.45 24.22 1.61
C ASP A 129 7.14 23.49 2.05
N GLY A 130 6.39 22.97 1.08
CA GLY A 130 5.22 22.13 1.31
C GLY A 130 4.37 21.94 0.05
N LEU A 131 3.26 21.21 0.21
CA LEU A 131 2.33 20.95 -0.90
C LEU A 131 1.79 22.26 -1.51
N THR A 132 1.62 23.30 -0.71
CA THR A 132 1.19 24.64 -1.14
C THR A 132 2.22 25.28 -2.07
N ASP A 133 3.51 25.16 -1.75
CA ASP A 133 4.60 25.70 -2.57
C ASP A 133 4.75 24.91 -3.88
N LEU A 134 4.60 23.58 -3.81
CA LEU A 134 4.53 22.71 -4.99
C LEU A 134 3.36 23.08 -5.92
N LEU A 135 2.15 23.23 -5.38
CA LEU A 135 0.95 23.60 -6.16
C LEU A 135 1.06 25.01 -6.76
N LYS A 136 1.73 25.92 -6.06
CA LYS A 136 2.01 27.27 -6.57
C LYS A 136 3.01 27.22 -7.74
N TYR A 137 4.02 26.36 -7.64
CA TYR A 137 4.99 26.14 -8.71
C TYR A 137 4.35 25.55 -9.97
N THR A 138 3.52 24.51 -9.83
CA THR A 138 2.85 23.87 -10.98
C THR A 138 1.79 24.76 -11.63
N SER A 139 1.05 25.54 -10.85
CA SER A 139 0.05 26.49 -11.38
C SER A 139 0.67 27.68 -12.11
N THR A 140 1.92 28.05 -11.78
CA THR A 140 2.67 29.09 -12.50
C THR A 140 3.18 28.57 -13.84
N TRP A 141 3.61 27.31 -13.90
CA TRP A 141 4.12 26.67 -15.13
C TRP A 141 3.05 26.29 -16.16
N GLY A 142 1.81 26.04 -15.73
CA GLY A 142 0.70 25.68 -16.62
C GLY A 142 0.01 26.87 -17.31
N LYS A 143 0.61 28.07 -17.27
CA LYS A 143 -0.02 29.33 -17.71
C LYS A 143 0.72 30.04 -18.85
N GLU A 144 1.54 29.30 -19.57
CA GLU A 144 2.23 29.71 -20.80
C GLU A 144 1.63 29.00 -22.01
#